data_AF-Q7RG43-F1
#
_entry.id   AF-Q7RG43-F1
#
_cell.length_a   1.000
_cell.length_b   1.000
_cell.length_c   1.000
_cell.angle_alpha   90.00
_cell.angle_beta   90.00
_cell.angle_gamma   90.00
#
_symmetry.space_group_name_H-M   'P 1'
#
loop_
_entity.id
_entity.type
_entity.pdbx_description
1 polymer ?
#
loop_
_entity_poly.entity_id
_entity_poly.type
_entity_poly.pdbx_seq_one_letter_code
_entity_poly.pdbx_strand_id
1 'polypeptide(L)'
;MKLNTKISSSRRKMRKAHFSAPAGLRRKIMSSKLSKELRLKYNIRTLPIRKDDEVLICRGHNHGREGKVVKINRKRFKIYVERVTREKVNGESTFIGIHPSNVILTKLKIDKNRKKILDRKGAKDTA
;
A
#
# COMPACT_ATOMS: atom_id res chain seq x y z
N MET A 1 22.15 -4.82 -20.44
CA MET A 1 20.95 -4.06 -20.86
C MET A 1 19.73 -4.99 -20.77
N LYS A 2 18.49 -4.52 -20.57
CA LYS A 2 17.32 -5.42 -20.52
C LYS A 2 17.16 -6.09 -21.90
N LEU A 3 17.01 -7.42 -21.94
CA LEU A 3 16.94 -8.20 -23.19
C LEU A 3 15.63 -7.96 -23.97
N ASN A 4 14.56 -7.57 -23.29
CA ASN A 4 13.25 -7.33 -23.92
C ASN A 4 13.14 -5.89 -24.43
N THR A 5 13.11 -5.74 -25.76
CA THR A 5 13.03 -4.46 -26.48
C THR A 5 11.73 -3.69 -26.23
N LYS A 6 10.63 -4.37 -25.87
CA LYS A 6 9.34 -3.73 -25.58
C LYS A 6 9.34 -2.97 -24.24
N ILE A 7 10.33 -3.19 -23.38
CA ILE A 7 10.39 -2.58 -22.05
C ILE A 7 11.47 -1.50 -22.01
N SER A 8 11.05 -0.25 -21.86
CA SER A 8 12.00 0.86 -21.74
C SER A 8 12.77 0.83 -20.43
N SER A 9 14.09 0.99 -20.51
CA SER A 9 15.00 1.24 -19.37
C SER A 9 15.23 2.73 -19.10
N SER A 10 14.65 3.62 -19.91
CA SER A 10 14.88 5.06 -19.80
C SER A 10 14.29 5.62 -18.51
N ARG A 11 15.14 6.24 -17.68
CA ARG A 11 14.76 6.90 -16.43
C ARG A 11 13.65 7.92 -16.63
N ARG A 12 13.70 8.73 -17.70
CA ARG A 12 12.70 9.76 -18.02
C ARG A 12 11.32 9.14 -18.28
N LYS A 13 11.26 8.09 -19.10
CA LYS A 13 10.01 7.40 -19.44
C LYS A 13 9.39 6.73 -18.20
N MET A 14 10.21 6.06 -17.38
CA MET A 14 9.75 5.40 -16.15
C MET A 14 9.21 6.37 -15.09
N ARG A 15 9.90 7.51 -14.87
CA ARG A 15 9.42 8.55 -13.94
C ARG A 15 8.12 9.16 -14.42
N LYS A 16 8.02 9.50 -15.72
CA LYS A 16 6.78 10.04 -16.30
C LYS A 16 5.62 9.08 -16.05
N ALA A 17 5.77 7.80 -16.39
CA ALA A 17 4.75 6.78 -16.18
C ALA A 17 4.30 6.65 -14.71
N HIS A 18 5.21 6.75 -13.74
CA HIS A 18 4.87 6.66 -12.32
C HIS A 18 4.07 7.88 -11.84
N PHE A 19 4.57 9.09 -12.08
CA PHE A 19 3.96 10.32 -11.55
C PHE A 19 2.69 10.73 -12.31
N SER A 20 2.58 10.42 -13.60
CA SER A 20 1.38 10.67 -14.41
C SER A 20 0.37 9.51 -14.41
N ALA A 21 0.57 8.47 -13.58
CA ALA A 21 -0.29 7.30 -13.56
C ALA A 21 -1.77 7.67 -13.25
N PRO A 22 -2.76 7.09 -13.93
CA PRO A 22 -4.18 7.27 -13.60
C PRO A 22 -4.57 6.52 -12.31
N ALA A 23 -5.73 6.83 -11.75
CA ALA A 23 -6.15 6.35 -10.43
C ALA A 23 -6.16 4.81 -10.28
N GLY A 24 -6.56 4.07 -11.32
CA GLY A 24 -6.57 2.60 -11.32
C GLY A 24 -5.17 1.98 -11.24
N LEU A 25 -4.19 2.60 -11.90
CA LEU A 25 -2.77 2.21 -11.83
C LEU A 25 -2.17 2.62 -10.48
N ARG A 26 -2.46 3.83 -9.99
CA ARG A 26 -2.02 4.27 -8.65
C ARG A 26 -2.49 3.33 -7.54
N ARG A 27 -3.70 2.76 -7.65
CA ARG A 27 -4.18 1.73 -6.72
C ARG A 27 -3.25 0.50 -6.69
N LYS A 28 -2.74 0.05 -7.84
CA LYS A 28 -1.81 -1.10 -7.90
C LYS A 28 -0.43 -0.72 -7.36
N ILE A 29 0.05 0.48 -7.69
CA ILE A 29 1.34 1.01 -7.20
C ILE A 29 1.34 1.16 -5.68
N MET A 30 0.23 1.66 -5.11
CA MET A 30 0.03 1.80 -3.67
C MET A 30 -0.33 0.46 -2.99
N SER A 31 0.58 -0.51 -3.11
CA SER A 31 0.52 -1.79 -2.41
C SER A 31 1.45 -1.82 -1.20
N SER A 32 1.09 -2.65 -0.22
CA SER A 32 1.87 -2.89 0.99
C SER A 32 2.10 -4.39 1.17
N LYS A 33 3.11 -4.74 1.98
CA LYS A 33 3.45 -6.11 2.33
C LYS A 33 2.42 -6.65 3.31
N LEU A 34 2.06 -7.93 3.16
CA LEU A 34 1.24 -8.63 4.15
C LEU A 34 2.10 -9.07 5.36
N SER A 35 1.49 -9.21 6.53
CA SER A 35 2.07 -9.84 7.72
C SER A 35 2.43 -11.31 7.45
N LYS A 36 3.27 -11.93 8.29
CA LYS A 36 3.68 -13.33 8.09
C LYS A 36 2.47 -14.28 8.10
N GLU A 37 1.53 -14.07 9.02
CA GLU A 37 0.29 -14.84 9.13
C GLU A 37 -0.58 -14.73 7.88
N LEU A 38 -0.80 -13.51 7.38
CA LEU A 38 -1.58 -13.28 6.18
C LEU A 38 -0.91 -13.82 4.92
N ARG A 39 0.43 -13.86 4.89
CA ARG A 39 1.18 -14.50 3.80
C ARG A 39 0.95 -16.00 3.81
N LEU A 40 1.05 -16.66 4.96
CA LEU A 40 0.79 -18.10 5.06
C LEU A 40 -0.65 -18.43 4.67
N LYS A 41 -1.61 -17.60 5.11
CA LYS A 41 -3.03 -17.83 4.84
C LYS A 41 -3.43 -17.69 3.37
N TYR A 42 -2.93 -16.66 2.69
CA TYR A 42 -3.36 -16.32 1.32
C TYR A 42 -2.29 -16.58 0.25
N ASN A 43 -1.11 -17.01 0.65
CA ASN A 43 0.06 -17.23 -0.19
C ASN A 43 0.42 -16.05 -1.12
N ILE A 44 0.36 -14.82 -0.59
CA ILE A 44 0.63 -13.60 -1.36
C ILE A 44 1.56 -12.69 -0.57
N ARG A 45 2.55 -12.10 -1.25
CA ARG A 45 3.49 -11.17 -0.60
C ARG A 45 2.93 -9.75 -0.39
N THR A 46 2.13 -9.25 -1.34
CA THR A 46 1.67 -7.85 -1.36
C THR A 46 0.23 -7.66 -1.85
N LEU A 47 -0.45 -6.67 -1.28
CA LEU A 47 -1.82 -6.32 -1.62
C LEU A 47 -2.03 -4.79 -1.68
N PRO A 48 -2.87 -4.27 -2.59
CA PRO A 48 -3.29 -2.86 -2.56
C PRO A 48 -4.00 -2.50 -1.26
N ILE A 49 -3.56 -1.40 -0.63
CA ILE A 49 -4.17 -0.91 0.61
C ILE A 49 -5.58 -0.38 0.37
N ARG A 50 -6.48 -0.60 1.32
CA ARG A 50 -7.84 -0.08 1.35
C ARG A 50 -8.11 0.66 2.66
N LYS A 51 -9.13 1.53 2.63
CA LYS A 51 -9.72 2.08 3.85
C LYS A 51 -10.23 0.91 4.71
N ASP A 52 -10.08 1.06 6.03
CA ASP A 52 -10.42 0.07 7.04
C ASP A 52 -9.54 -1.19 7.11
N ASP A 53 -8.45 -1.26 6.34
CA ASP A 53 -7.39 -2.22 6.65
C ASP A 53 -6.66 -1.78 7.94
N GLU A 54 -6.21 -2.72 8.75
CA GLU A 54 -5.30 -2.45 9.86
C GLU A 54 -3.86 -2.60 9.40
N VAL A 55 -3.01 -1.72 9.90
CA VAL A 55 -1.64 -1.59 9.47
C VAL A 55 -0.68 -1.36 10.62
N LEU A 56 0.52 -1.93 10.49
CA LEU A 56 1.69 -1.69 11.35
C LEU A 56 2.73 -0.87 10.58
N ILE A 57 3.21 0.22 11.18
CA ILE A 57 4.24 1.07 10.58
C ILE A 57 5.62 0.50 10.86
N CYS A 58 6.38 0.21 9.81
CA CYS A 58 7.69 -0.44 9.90
C CYS A 58 8.87 0.50 9.64
N ARG A 59 8.65 1.74 9.19
CA ARG A 59 9.73 2.70 8.91
C ARG A 59 9.27 4.13 9.21
N GLY A 60 10.23 4.95 9.66
CA GLY A 60 10.03 6.37 9.97
C GLY A 60 9.79 6.62 11.46
N HIS A 61 9.51 7.86 11.82
CA HIS A 61 9.36 8.31 13.21
C HIS A 61 8.27 7.56 14.00
N ASN A 62 7.19 7.16 13.31
CA ASN A 62 6.05 6.45 13.92
C ASN A 62 6.20 4.93 13.87
N HIS A 63 7.45 4.42 13.92
CA HIS A 63 7.74 2.98 13.89
C HIS A 63 7.03 2.24 15.05
N GLY A 64 6.52 1.04 14.78
CA GLY A 64 5.89 0.19 15.80
C GLY A 64 4.44 0.55 16.12
N ARG A 65 3.93 1.68 15.63
CA ARG A 65 2.53 2.06 15.81
C ARG A 65 1.64 1.27 14.86
N GLU A 66 0.52 0.80 15.42
CA GLU A 66 -0.56 0.15 14.68
C GLU A 66 -1.79 1.05 14.63
N GLY A 67 -2.57 0.91 13.56
CA GLY A 67 -3.83 1.60 13.45
C GLY A 67 -4.59 1.26 12.18
N LYS A 68 -5.83 1.71 12.13
CA LYS A 68 -6.70 1.53 10.97
C LYS A 68 -6.43 2.60 9.91
N VAL A 69 -6.50 2.24 8.63
CA VAL A 69 -6.36 3.22 7.54
C VAL A 69 -7.66 4.03 7.41
N VAL A 70 -7.58 5.31 7.76
CA VAL A 70 -8.71 6.26 7.73
C VAL A 70 -8.98 6.74 6.30
N LYS A 71 -7.93 7.15 5.59
CA LYS A 71 -8.03 7.74 4.25
C LYS A 71 -6.81 7.40 3.40
N ILE A 72 -7.05 7.23 2.10
CA ILE A 72 -6.02 7.03 1.09
C ILE A 72 -6.03 8.20 0.12
N ASN A 73 -4.92 8.94 0.06
CA ASN A 73 -4.71 9.99 -0.91
C ASN A 73 -3.86 9.47 -2.07
N ARG A 74 -4.54 9.00 -3.12
CA ARG A 74 -3.89 8.52 -4.35
C ARG A 74 -3.24 9.65 -5.16
N LYS A 75 -3.67 10.91 -5.00
CA LYS A 75 -3.04 12.05 -5.70
C LYS A 75 -1.60 12.27 -5.23
N ARG A 76 -1.36 12.09 -3.92
CA ARG A 76 -0.06 12.31 -3.27
C ARG A 76 0.68 11.02 -2.86
N PHE A 77 0.17 9.84 -3.20
CA PHE A 77 0.72 8.53 -2.78
C PHE A 77 0.88 8.37 -1.26
N LYS A 78 -0.06 8.93 -0.49
CA LYS A 78 -0.05 8.87 0.98
C LYS A 78 -1.26 8.14 1.54
N ILE A 79 -1.05 7.45 2.65
CA ILE A 79 -2.08 6.88 3.51
C ILE A 79 -2.08 7.63 4.84
N TYR A 80 -3.26 7.70 5.46
CA TYR A 80 -3.46 8.25 6.79
C TYR A 80 -3.95 7.15 7.70
N VAL A 81 -3.25 6.98 8.81
CA VAL A 81 -3.49 5.92 9.80
C VAL A 81 -4.05 6.58 11.05
N GLU A 82 -5.02 5.92 11.67
CA GLU A 82 -5.61 6.33 12.94
C GLU A 82 -4.55 6.41 14.03
N ARG A 83 -4.69 7.34 14.99
CA ARG A 83 -3.73 7.60 16.08
C ARG A 83 -2.34 8.08 15.63
N VAL A 84 -2.15 8.30 14.34
CA VAL A 84 -0.90 8.83 13.77
C VAL A 84 -1.13 10.27 13.33
N THR A 85 -1.13 11.14 14.32
CA THR A 85 -1.41 12.57 14.20
C THR A 85 -0.21 13.41 14.63
N ARG A 86 -0.24 14.67 14.22
CA ARG A 86 0.61 15.76 14.70
C ARG A 86 -0.31 16.91 15.11
N GLU A 87 -0.01 17.52 16.23
CA GLU A 87 -0.67 18.73 16.70
C GLU A 87 -0.12 19.96 15.98
N LYS A 88 -1.02 20.85 15.58
CA LYS A 88 -0.69 22.20 15.12
C LYS A 88 -0.54 23.13 16.32
N VAL A 89 0.04 24.31 16.09
CA VAL A 89 0.20 25.35 17.12
C VAL A 89 -1.15 25.81 17.70
N ASN A 90 -2.24 25.71 16.93
CA ASN A 90 -3.60 26.04 17.37
C ASN A 90 -4.31 24.91 18.14
N GLY A 91 -3.61 23.83 18.50
CA GLY A 91 -4.17 22.68 19.23
C GLY A 91 -4.95 21.67 18.39
N GLU A 92 -5.20 21.94 17.09
CA GLU A 92 -5.89 21.00 16.21
C GLU A 92 -4.96 19.84 15.79
N SER A 93 -5.45 18.60 15.87
CA SER A 93 -4.70 17.42 15.44
C SER A 93 -4.90 17.11 13.95
N THR A 94 -3.81 16.81 13.24
CA THR A 94 -3.86 16.43 11.81
C THR A 94 -3.12 15.13 11.55
N PHE A 95 -3.66 14.31 10.65
CA PHE A 95 -3.03 13.03 10.31
C PHE A 95 -1.73 13.20 9.51
N ILE A 96 -0.71 12.44 9.91
CA ILE A 96 0.57 12.41 9.19
C ILE A 96 0.46 11.47 8.00
N GLY A 97 0.90 11.93 6.82
CA GLY A 97 0.86 11.15 5.59
C GLY A 97 2.03 10.16 5.46
N ILE A 98 1.72 8.88 5.49
CA ILE A 98 2.71 7.79 5.38
C ILE A 98 2.70 7.19 3.97
N HIS A 99 3.86 6.73 3.47
CA HIS A 99 3.91 6.01 2.20
C HIS A 99 3.55 4.53 2.42
N PRO A 100 2.69 3.92 1.58
CA PRO A 100 2.22 2.53 1.76
C PRO A 100 3.33 1.47 1.83
N SER A 101 4.48 1.70 1.20
CA SER A 101 5.62 0.76 1.25
C SER A 101 6.28 0.65 2.62
N ASN A 102 6.07 1.63 3.51
CA ASN A 102 6.69 1.71 4.83
C ASN A 102 5.85 1.00 5.91
N VAL A 103 4.83 0.28 5.48
CA VAL A 103 3.76 -0.25 6.30
C VAL A 103 3.54 -1.71 5.95
N ILE A 104 3.12 -2.51 6.92
CA ILE A 104 2.67 -3.90 6.76
C ILE A 104 1.19 -3.98 7.09
N LEU A 105 0.43 -4.72 6.29
CA LEU A 105 -0.98 -5.02 6.56
C LEU A 105 -1.08 -6.13 7.60
N THR A 106 -1.78 -5.86 8.71
CA THR A 106 -2.00 -6.81 9.81
C THR A 106 -3.36 -7.47 9.72
N LYS A 107 -4.43 -6.70 9.45
CA LYS A 107 -5.77 -7.21 9.14
C LYS A 107 -6.33 -6.60 7.88
N LEU A 108 -7.10 -7.40 7.13
CA LEU A 108 -7.65 -7.01 5.83
C LEU A 108 -9.16 -6.81 5.92
N LYS A 109 -9.67 -5.73 5.32
CA LYS A 109 -11.12 -5.59 5.08
C LYS A 109 -11.53 -6.48 3.90
N ILE A 110 -12.21 -7.59 4.17
CA ILE A 110 -12.61 -8.56 3.13
C ILE A 110 -13.96 -8.17 2.51
N ASP A 111 -13.94 -7.85 1.22
CA ASP A 111 -15.14 -7.70 0.38
C ASP A 111 -15.14 -8.77 -0.73
N LYS A 112 -16.30 -9.02 -1.36
CA LYS A 112 -16.44 -9.95 -2.52
C LYS A 112 -15.35 -9.74 -3.58
N ASN A 113 -15.09 -8.49 -3.97
CA ASN A 113 -14.06 -8.16 -4.97
C ASN A 113 -12.63 -8.32 -4.48
N ARG A 114 -12.38 -8.17 -3.17
CA ARG A 114 -11.05 -8.34 -2.60
C ARG A 114 -10.72 -9.82 -2.45
N LYS A 115 -11.70 -10.65 -2.10
CA LYS A 115 -11.59 -12.11 -2.10
C LYS A 115 -11.20 -12.63 -3.49
N LYS A 116 -11.91 -12.20 -4.55
CA LYS A 116 -11.54 -12.51 -5.95
C LYS A 116 -10.09 -12.13 -6.31
N ILE A 117 -9.55 -11.05 -5.76
CA ILE A 117 -8.14 -10.65 -5.99
C ILE A 117 -7.17 -11.57 -5.24
N LEU A 118 -7.51 -11.97 -4.01
CA LEU A 118 -6.73 -12.92 -3.23
C LEU A 118 -6.74 -14.28 -3.92
N ASP A 119 -7.90 -14.83 -4.28
CA ASP A 119 -8.01 -16.13 -4.93
C ASP A 119 -7.23 -16.18 -6.25
N ARG A 120 -7.39 -15.16 -7.11
CA ARG A 120 -6.66 -15.07 -8.38
C ARG A 120 -5.13 -14.96 -8.21
N LYS A 121 -4.66 -14.34 -7.13
CA LYS A 121 -3.22 -14.17 -6.89
C LYS A 121 -2.60 -15.37 -6.16
N GLY A 122 -3.34 -15.99 -5.24
CA GLY A 122 -2.88 -17.12 -4.43
C GLY A 122 -2.84 -18.44 -5.21
N ALA A 123 -3.68 -18.58 -6.25
CA ALA A 123 -3.69 -19.78 -7.11
C ALA A 123 -2.42 -19.98 -7.97
N LYS A 124 -1.44 -19.08 -7.90
CA LYS A 124 -0.24 -19.14 -8.76
C LYS A 124 0.92 -19.97 -8.22
N ASP A 125 0.85 -20.37 -6.95
CA ASP A 125 1.96 -21.04 -6.26
C ASP A 125 1.73 -22.54 -6.07
N THR A 126 0.90 -23.16 -6.92
CA THR A 126 0.93 -24.61 -7.19
C THR A 126 1.78 -24.85 -8.42
N ALA A 127 3.10 -24.71 -8.29
CA ALA A 127 4.11 -25.13 -9.25
C ALA A 127 5.43 -25.37 -8.51
#